data_AF-A0A9Q6N791-F1
#
_entry.id   AF-A0A9Q6N791-F1
#
_cell.length_a   1.000
_cell.length_b   1.000
_cell.length_c   1.000
_cell.angle_alpha   90.00
_cell.angle_beta   90.00
_cell.angle_gamma   90.00
#
_symmetry.space_group_name_H-M   'P 1'
#
loop_
_entity.id
_entity.type
_entity.pdbx_description
1 polymer ?
#
loop_
_entity_poly.entity_id
_entity_poly.type
_entity_poly.pdbx_seq_one_letter_code
_entity_poly.pdbx_strand_id
1 'polypeptide(L)'
;MDDYLLLLDVCHKEQRAIGLFDFHNGRSMHALSEHGGLYETLHFCARRHLDWSEYLRSLPAHPQQPSEGHPQGPLRPPLKPSDSLLAQVSEVSLNTPNTRQGWFYKGNGSLLKTDGEALMIPYHALSICSQPGVFCVYLVDHFKQLRFVGFSLGHDIHDPLLSRQDASSCAQSRLRQCAITPALILGELQSSLSLNVRVERQGAQLSYLSYRLDLQNWWAIRKYSQAFLEQHEQFLQPGMVHYVFHSACRRESELQLQHGDWLDLDCPELELGLSNQVIEEELLHLYPLDTQASRRNTQGSRPTRLRHPY
;
A
#
# COMPACT_ATOMS: atom_id res chain seq x y z
N MET A 1 19.38 7.55 12.28
CA MET A 1 18.12 6.87 12.62
C MET A 1 17.05 7.83 12.18
N ASP A 2 16.29 7.42 11.18
CA ASP A 2 15.27 8.26 10.58
C ASP A 2 14.10 8.39 11.57
N ASP A 3 13.57 9.61 11.75
CA ASP A 3 12.47 9.91 12.69
C ASP A 3 11.10 9.41 12.16
N TYR A 4 11.07 8.23 11.57
CA TYR A 4 9.83 7.66 11.06
C TYR A 4 8.92 7.21 12.20
N LEU A 5 7.64 7.55 12.06
CA LEU A 5 6.57 6.95 12.84
C LEU A 5 5.76 6.06 11.91
N LEU A 6 5.79 4.76 12.17
CA LEU A 6 5.02 3.76 11.43
C LEU A 6 3.69 3.53 12.14
N LEU A 7 2.61 3.64 11.38
CA LEU A 7 1.24 3.52 11.83
C LEU A 7 0.61 2.26 11.25
N LEU A 8 0.05 1.42 12.12
CA LEU A 8 -0.77 0.28 11.76
C LEU A 8 -2.22 0.58 12.14
N ASP A 9 -3.13 0.48 11.18
CA ASP A 9 -4.57 0.59 11.42
C ASP A 9 -5.10 -0.78 11.87
N VAL A 10 -5.12 -1.00 13.19
CA VAL A 10 -5.49 -2.29 13.79
C VAL A 10 -6.97 -2.27 14.12
N CYS A 11 -7.76 -2.88 13.23
CA CYS A 11 -9.21 -3.03 13.41
C CYS A 11 -9.55 -4.53 13.44
N HIS A 12 -9.44 -5.16 14.62
CA HIS A 12 -9.81 -6.57 14.79
C HIS A 12 -10.87 -6.74 15.88
N LYS A 13 -11.95 -7.47 15.58
CA LYS A 13 -13.00 -7.88 16.53
C LYS A 13 -13.42 -6.74 17.48
N GLU A 14 -13.79 -5.60 16.88
CA GLU A 14 -14.25 -4.38 17.58
C GLU A 14 -13.20 -3.61 18.38
N GLN A 15 -11.95 -4.09 18.47
CA GLN A 15 -10.84 -3.30 19.00
C GLN A 15 -10.30 -2.39 17.91
N ARG A 16 -10.51 -1.08 18.07
CA ARG A 16 -9.92 -0.02 17.25
C ARG A 16 -8.69 0.50 17.98
N ALA A 17 -7.52 0.01 17.58
CA ALA A 17 -6.24 0.48 18.11
C ALA A 17 -5.39 1.01 16.96
N ILE A 18 -4.51 1.94 17.29
CA ILE A 18 -3.50 2.44 16.36
C ILE A 18 -2.18 1.84 16.82
N GLY A 19 -1.63 0.93 16.02
CA GLY A 19 -0.28 0.46 16.22
C GLY A 19 0.69 1.57 15.85
N LEU A 20 1.64 1.85 16.72
CA LEU A 20 2.67 2.87 16.56
C LEU A 20 4.01 2.18 16.73
N PHE A 21 4.89 2.37 15.76
CA PHE A 21 6.30 2.01 15.91
C PHE A 21 7.17 3.23 15.61
N ASP A 22 7.99 3.60 16.58
CA ASP A 22 8.87 4.75 16.48
C ASP A 22 10.30 4.31 16.17
N PHE A 23 10.76 4.59 14.95
CA PHE A 23 12.11 4.22 14.51
C PHE A 23 13.21 4.95 15.28
N HIS A 24 12.89 6.08 15.94
CA HIS A 24 13.86 6.83 16.73
C HIS A 24 14.30 6.08 18.00
N ASN A 25 13.35 5.41 18.68
CA ASN A 25 13.62 4.74 19.96
C ASN A 25 13.35 3.22 19.93
N GLY A 26 12.88 2.68 18.80
CA GLY A 26 12.59 1.26 18.60
C GLY A 26 11.41 0.74 19.42
N ARG A 27 10.50 1.61 19.88
CA ARG A 27 9.36 1.22 20.71
C ARG A 27 8.10 1.03 19.87
N SER A 28 7.47 -0.12 20.06
CA SER A 28 6.11 -0.41 19.62
C SER A 28 5.12 -0.07 20.74
N MET A 29 3.98 0.52 20.38
CA MET A 29 2.85 0.70 21.28
C MET A 29 1.53 0.58 20.52
N HIS A 30 0.50 0.05 21.16
CA HIS A 30 -0.87 0.19 20.69
C HIS A 30 -1.50 1.36 21.42
N ALA A 31 -1.92 2.38 20.68
CA ALA A 31 -2.62 3.53 21.21
C ALA A 31 -4.13 3.37 21.08
N LEU A 32 -4.86 3.90 22.06
CA LEU A 32 -6.30 4.12 21.99
C LEU A 32 -6.59 5.59 21.70
N SER A 33 -7.44 5.81 20.72
CA SER A 33 -8.03 7.12 20.45
C SER A 33 -9.50 7.10 20.82
N GLU A 34 -9.94 8.11 21.56
CA GLU A 34 -11.37 8.31 21.86
C GLU A 34 -12.19 8.64 20.60
N HIS A 35 -11.53 8.98 19.49
CA HIS A 35 -12.17 9.34 18.23
C HIS A 35 -12.41 8.14 17.30
N GLY A 36 -11.79 6.98 17.55
CA GLY A 36 -11.94 5.78 16.73
C GLY A 36 -10.61 5.22 16.22
N GLY A 37 -10.59 4.76 14.98
CA GLY A 37 -9.39 4.21 14.35
C GLY A 37 -8.45 5.30 13.84
N LEU A 38 -7.48 4.91 13.02
CA LEU A 38 -6.48 5.84 12.49
C LEU A 38 -7.12 6.96 11.65
N TYR A 39 -8.10 6.62 10.81
CA TYR A 39 -8.84 7.58 9.99
C TYR A 39 -9.55 8.65 10.82
N GLU A 40 -10.38 8.25 11.78
CA GLU A 40 -11.13 9.22 12.59
C GLU A 40 -10.19 10.09 13.44
N THR A 41 -9.09 9.52 13.91
CA THR A 41 -8.07 10.22 14.70
C THR A 41 -7.36 11.29 13.89
N LEU A 42 -6.84 10.97 12.69
CA LEU A 42 -6.18 11.99 11.86
C LEU A 42 -7.17 13.04 11.36
N HIS A 43 -8.42 12.66 11.11
CA HIS A 43 -9.47 13.61 10.78
C HIS A 43 -9.76 14.59 11.93
N PHE A 44 -9.77 14.11 13.19
CA PHE A 44 -9.84 14.97 14.37
C PHE A 44 -8.65 15.94 14.44
N CYS A 45 -7.42 15.43 14.28
CA CYS A 45 -6.23 16.27 14.30
C CYS A 45 -6.27 17.33 13.21
N ALA A 46 -6.66 16.98 11.98
CA ALA A 46 -6.80 17.91 10.87
C ALA A 46 -7.82 19.02 11.17
N ARG A 47 -8.96 18.67 11.77
CA ARG A 47 -10.00 19.65 12.17
C ARG A 47 -9.52 20.61 13.27
N ARG A 48 -8.61 20.17 14.12
CA ARG A 48 -8.08 20.94 15.26
C ARG A 48 -6.72 21.59 14.98
N HIS A 49 -6.18 21.42 13.78
CA HIS A 49 -4.82 21.85 13.41
C HIS A 49 -3.74 21.32 14.36
N LEU A 50 -3.89 20.07 14.81
CA LEU A 50 -2.90 19.40 15.66
C LEU A 50 -1.84 18.73 14.79
N ASP A 51 -0.59 18.74 15.27
CA ASP A 51 0.47 17.92 14.68
C ASP A 51 0.16 16.43 14.89
N TRP A 52 0.25 15.65 13.82
CA TRP A 52 -0.15 14.25 13.84
C TRP A 52 0.82 13.38 14.62
N SER A 53 2.12 13.63 14.49
CA SER A 53 3.15 12.86 15.19
C SER A 53 3.09 13.11 16.68
N GLU A 54 3.03 14.38 17.09
CA GLU A 54 2.92 14.78 18.49
C GLU A 54 1.64 14.24 19.13
N TYR A 55 0.49 14.39 18.46
CA TYR A 55 -0.78 13.91 19.00
C TYR A 55 -0.80 12.38 19.11
N LEU A 56 -0.37 11.65 18.09
CA LEU A 56 -0.33 10.18 18.13
C LEU A 56 0.60 9.66 19.24
N ARG A 57 1.76 10.30 19.45
CA ARG A 57 2.70 9.98 20.54
C ARG A 57 2.12 10.29 21.93
N SER A 58 1.16 11.20 22.01
CA SER A 58 0.48 11.57 23.26
C SER A 58 -0.66 10.65 23.65
N LEU A 59 -1.12 9.78 22.73
CA LEU A 59 -2.24 8.89 22.97
C LEU A 59 -1.93 7.88 24.10
N PRO A 60 -2.92 7.56 24.95
CA PRO A 60 -2.74 6.57 25.99
C PRO A 60 -2.51 5.17 25.39
N ALA A 61 -1.62 4.40 26.03
CA ALA A 61 -1.41 3.00 25.68
C ALA A 61 -2.68 2.15 25.93
N HIS A 62 -2.93 1.19 25.06
CA HIS A 62 -4.03 0.23 25.18
C HIS A 62 -3.83 -0.65 26.43
N PRO A 63 -4.82 -0.75 27.34
CA PRO A 63 -4.67 -1.43 28.64
C PRO A 63 -4.52 -2.95 28.51
N GLN A 64 -4.93 -3.54 27.40
CA GLN A 64 -4.64 -4.93 27.05
C GLN A 64 -3.51 -4.94 26.02
N GLN A 65 -2.32 -5.41 26.41
CA GLN A 65 -1.33 -5.82 25.42
C GLN A 65 -1.90 -7.04 24.68
N PRO A 66 -1.87 -7.10 23.33
CA PRO A 66 -2.08 -8.37 22.67
C PRO A 66 -1.04 -9.35 23.21
N SER A 67 -1.49 -10.52 23.64
CA SER A 67 -0.62 -11.66 23.95
C SER A 67 0.42 -11.80 22.84
N GLU A 68 1.71 -11.79 23.17
CA GLU A 68 2.84 -11.86 22.22
C GLU A 68 2.50 -12.74 21.01
N GLY A 69 2.17 -12.08 19.89
CA GLY A 69 1.53 -12.76 18.78
C GLY A 69 0.96 -11.78 17.79
N HIS A 70 1.30 -12.02 16.51
CA HIS A 70 0.86 -11.24 15.35
C HIS A 70 -0.58 -10.74 15.46
N PRO A 71 -0.89 -9.54 14.93
CA PRO A 71 -2.24 -9.02 14.90
C PRO A 71 -3.18 -10.11 14.39
N GLN A 72 -4.02 -10.62 15.30
CA GLN A 72 -5.07 -11.55 14.91
C GLN A 72 -6.08 -10.70 14.14
N GLY A 73 -6.43 -11.09 12.90
CA GLY A 73 -7.39 -10.35 12.07
C GLY A 73 -6.87 -9.98 10.69
N PRO A 74 -7.78 -9.77 9.70
CA PRO A 74 -7.38 -9.22 8.41
C PRO A 74 -6.86 -7.80 8.63
N LEU A 75 -5.67 -7.54 8.11
CA LEU A 75 -5.11 -6.19 8.11
C LEU A 75 -5.95 -5.31 7.15
N ARG A 76 -5.96 -4.00 7.39
CA ARG A 76 -6.66 -3.04 6.52
C ARG A 76 -5.65 -2.14 5.82
N PRO A 77 -5.96 -1.64 4.61
CA PRO A 77 -5.19 -0.58 4.02
C PRO A 77 -5.16 0.61 4.99
N PRO A 78 -3.97 1.17 5.28
CA PRO A 78 -3.81 2.11 6.37
C PRO A 78 -4.54 3.42 6.06
N LEU A 79 -5.22 4.00 7.05
CA LEU A 79 -6.04 5.22 6.93
C LEU A 79 -7.30 5.05 6.06
N LYS A 80 -7.65 3.83 5.62
CA LYS A 80 -8.82 3.64 4.77
C LYS A 80 -10.11 3.88 5.56
N PRO A 81 -10.96 4.84 5.14
CA PRO A 81 -12.27 5.02 5.74
C PRO A 81 -13.11 3.73 5.65
N SER A 82 -14.06 3.58 6.57
CA SER A 82 -15.00 2.46 6.54
C SER A 82 -15.83 2.44 5.26
N ASP A 83 -16.24 3.61 4.77
CA ASP A 83 -16.82 3.77 3.43
C ASP A 83 -15.71 3.79 2.37
N SER A 84 -15.68 2.78 1.50
CA SER A 84 -14.73 2.72 0.40
C SER A 84 -14.90 3.84 -0.63
N LEU A 85 -16.06 4.48 -0.74
CA LEU A 85 -16.29 5.60 -1.66
C LEU A 85 -15.55 6.87 -1.26
N LEU A 86 -15.17 6.99 0.02
CA LEU A 86 -14.32 8.06 0.52
C LEU A 86 -12.82 7.78 0.30
N ALA A 87 -12.46 6.71 -0.40
CA ALA A 87 -11.08 6.44 -0.79
C ALA A 87 -10.97 6.42 -2.32
N GLN A 88 -9.98 7.11 -2.87
CA GLN A 88 -9.64 7.07 -4.29
C GLN A 88 -8.25 6.51 -4.50
N VAL A 89 -8.11 5.60 -5.46
CA VAL A 89 -6.83 5.02 -5.86
C VAL A 89 -6.51 5.52 -7.27
N SER A 90 -5.36 6.14 -7.43
CA SER A 90 -4.88 6.66 -8.70
C SER A 90 -3.42 6.28 -8.92
N GLU A 91 -2.97 6.28 -10.16
CA GLU A 91 -1.58 6.10 -10.55
C GLU A 91 -1.09 7.35 -11.27
N VAL A 92 0.14 7.75 -10.99
CA VAL A 92 0.86 8.72 -11.82
C VAL A 92 2.03 8.04 -12.51
N SER A 93 2.00 8.06 -13.85
CA SER A 93 3.11 7.55 -14.66
C SER A 93 4.14 8.65 -14.90
N LEU A 94 5.42 8.31 -14.72
CA LEU A 94 6.51 9.14 -15.23
C LEU A 94 6.52 9.04 -16.75
N ASN A 95 6.18 10.14 -17.40
CA ASN A 95 6.36 10.28 -18.82
C ASN A 95 7.72 10.96 -19.08
N THR A 96 8.41 10.45 -20.10
CA THR A 96 9.77 10.82 -20.52
C THR A 96 9.92 12.31 -20.84
N PRO A 97 11.14 12.82 -21.14
CA PRO A 97 11.38 14.26 -21.40
C PRO A 97 10.48 14.92 -22.46
N ASN A 98 9.80 14.14 -23.30
CA ASN A 98 8.93 14.63 -24.37
C ASN A 98 7.42 14.44 -24.12
N THR A 99 7.00 13.93 -22.96
CA THR A 99 5.59 13.64 -22.66
C THR A 99 5.18 14.16 -21.26
N ARG A 100 4.02 14.82 -21.16
CA ARG A 100 3.45 15.26 -19.87
C ARG A 100 3.12 14.05 -18.99
N GLN A 101 3.32 14.13 -17.68
CA GLN A 101 2.91 13.09 -16.71
C GLN A 101 1.43 12.71 -16.90
N GLY A 102 1.15 11.40 -16.85
CA GLY A 102 -0.20 10.86 -17.00
C GLY A 102 -0.84 10.58 -15.64
N TRP A 103 -2.08 11.02 -15.44
CA TRP A 103 -2.89 10.68 -14.27
C TRP A 103 -3.94 9.63 -14.65
N PHE A 104 -3.98 8.51 -13.93
CA PHE A 104 -4.93 7.43 -14.14
C PHE A 104 -5.73 7.17 -12.87
N TYR A 105 -7.06 7.31 -12.95
CA TYR A 105 -7.93 6.84 -11.88
C TYR A 105 -8.11 5.33 -12.00
N LYS A 106 -7.91 4.59 -10.91
CA LYS A 106 -8.03 3.13 -10.88
C LYS A 106 -9.34 2.65 -10.27
N GLY A 107 -9.83 3.34 -9.25
CA GLY A 107 -11.01 2.93 -8.52
C GLY A 107 -11.06 3.49 -7.10
N ASN A 108 -11.92 2.91 -6.28
CA ASN A 108 -12.11 3.32 -4.89
C ASN A 108 -11.37 2.41 -3.90
N GLY A 109 -11.55 2.63 -2.60
CA GLY A 109 -10.84 1.88 -1.56
C GLY A 109 -11.07 0.36 -1.54
N SER A 110 -12.07 -0.18 -2.25
CA SER A 110 -12.29 -1.63 -2.36
C SER A 110 -11.26 -2.35 -3.25
N LEU A 111 -10.50 -1.58 -4.02
CA LEU A 111 -9.46 -2.07 -4.93
C LEU A 111 -8.16 -2.45 -4.18
N LEU A 112 -7.94 -1.87 -3.00
CA LEU A 112 -6.75 -2.08 -2.16
C LEU A 112 -6.83 -3.43 -1.43
N LYS A 113 -5.76 -4.20 -1.54
CA LYS A 113 -5.51 -5.48 -0.85
C LYS A 113 -4.30 -5.36 0.07
N THR A 114 -4.29 -6.11 1.15
CA THR A 114 -3.23 -6.16 2.15
C THR A 114 -2.55 -7.52 2.18
N ASP A 115 -1.52 -7.68 3.03
CA ASP A 115 -0.74 -8.91 3.15
C ASP A 115 -1.66 -10.14 3.28
N GLY A 116 -1.48 -11.09 2.36
CA GLY A 116 -2.20 -12.35 2.31
C GLY A 116 -3.55 -12.36 1.62
N GLU A 117 -4.13 -11.21 1.28
CA GLU A 117 -5.32 -11.17 0.45
C GLU A 117 -5.02 -11.58 -1.00
N ALA A 118 -5.97 -12.22 -1.67
CA ALA A 118 -5.79 -12.57 -3.08
C ALA A 118 -5.86 -11.34 -4.00
N LEU A 119 -5.00 -11.31 -5.00
CA LEU A 119 -5.04 -10.36 -6.12
C LEU A 119 -5.82 -11.01 -7.27
N MET A 120 -7.11 -10.67 -7.35
CA MET A 120 -8.02 -11.17 -8.37
C MET A 120 -7.76 -10.51 -9.71
N ILE A 121 -7.62 -11.33 -10.74
CA ILE A 121 -7.40 -10.92 -12.12
C ILE A 121 -8.67 -11.21 -12.94
N PRO A 122 -9.22 -10.21 -13.65
CA PRO A 122 -10.43 -10.39 -14.42
C PRO A 122 -10.20 -11.19 -15.71
N TYR A 123 -11.22 -11.88 -16.19
CA TYR A 123 -11.21 -12.79 -17.34
C TYR A 123 -10.76 -12.14 -18.65
N HIS A 124 -11.02 -10.83 -18.78
CA HIS A 124 -10.70 -10.07 -19.99
C HIS A 124 -9.28 -9.49 -19.93
N ALA A 125 -8.47 -9.82 -18.93
CA ALA A 125 -7.06 -9.45 -18.91
C ALA A 125 -6.30 -10.23 -19.99
N LEU A 126 -5.47 -9.53 -20.76
CA LEU A 126 -4.62 -10.12 -21.78
C LEU A 126 -3.26 -10.54 -21.20
N SER A 127 -2.83 -9.89 -20.12
CA SER A 127 -1.58 -10.16 -19.42
C SER A 127 -1.62 -9.67 -17.98
N ILE A 128 -0.72 -10.20 -17.15
CA ILE A 128 -0.66 -9.90 -15.72
C ILE A 128 0.76 -9.51 -15.36
N CYS A 129 0.95 -8.26 -14.96
CA CYS A 129 2.22 -7.76 -14.47
C CYS A 129 2.02 -6.93 -13.19
N SER A 130 3.02 -6.93 -12.31
CA SER A 130 3.04 -6.06 -11.14
C SER A 130 4.14 -5.01 -11.27
N GLN A 131 3.89 -3.83 -10.72
CA GLN A 131 4.91 -2.83 -10.47
C GLN A 131 5.03 -2.61 -8.96
N PRO A 132 6.19 -2.89 -8.32
CA PRO A 132 6.46 -2.40 -6.99
C PRO A 132 6.58 -0.87 -6.97
N GLY A 133 6.18 -0.27 -5.86
CA GLY A 133 6.28 1.17 -5.70
C GLY A 133 5.76 1.66 -4.36
N VAL A 134 5.37 2.92 -4.36
CA VAL A 134 4.93 3.67 -3.19
C VAL A 134 3.52 4.20 -3.42
N PHE A 135 2.69 4.15 -2.38
CA PHE A 135 1.41 4.83 -2.32
C PHE A 135 1.56 6.08 -1.45
N CYS A 136 1.53 7.25 -2.06
CA CYS A 136 1.43 8.51 -1.33
C CYS A 136 -0.01 8.69 -0.85
N VAL A 137 -0.18 8.86 0.46
CA VAL A 137 -1.49 8.94 1.11
C VAL A 137 -1.80 10.38 1.47
N TYR A 138 -2.96 10.87 1.05
CA TYR A 138 -3.46 12.20 1.36
C TYR A 138 -4.83 12.13 2.02
N LEU A 139 -5.11 13.04 2.94
CA LEU A 139 -6.43 13.24 3.55
C LEU A 139 -6.94 14.63 3.18
N VAL A 140 -8.16 14.73 2.67
CA VAL A 140 -8.84 16.01 2.48
C VAL A 140 -9.52 16.38 3.79
N ASP A 141 -9.11 17.50 4.39
CA ASP A 141 -9.68 17.94 5.66
C ASP A 141 -11.08 18.57 5.52
N HIS A 142 -11.69 18.91 6.66
CA HIS A 142 -13.02 19.52 6.70
C HIS A 142 -13.11 20.87 5.97
N PHE A 143 -11.98 21.55 5.76
CA PHE A 143 -11.88 22.81 5.04
C PHE A 143 -11.51 22.62 3.55
N LYS A 144 -11.65 21.40 3.02
CA LYS A 144 -11.27 21.02 1.65
C LYS A 144 -9.78 21.19 1.34
N GLN A 145 -8.93 21.24 2.36
CA GLN A 145 -7.48 21.31 2.15
C GLN A 145 -6.91 19.91 2.06
N LEU A 146 -6.11 19.66 1.02
CA LEU A 146 -5.40 18.41 0.86
C LEU A 146 -4.21 18.36 1.82
N ARG A 147 -4.16 17.33 2.67
CA ARG A 147 -3.08 17.09 3.62
C ARG A 147 -2.32 15.84 3.21
N PHE A 148 -1.03 15.98 2.90
CA PHE A 148 -0.18 14.81 2.75
C PHE A 148 0.05 14.17 4.12
N VAL A 149 -0.19 12.86 4.20
CA VAL A 149 -0.05 12.10 5.44
C VAL A 149 1.25 11.37 5.50
N GLY A 150 1.61 10.73 4.41
CA GLY A 150 2.76 9.87 4.40
C GLY A 150 2.64 8.89 3.28
N PHE A 151 3.30 7.76 3.43
CA PHE A 151 3.37 6.79 2.37
C PHE A 151 3.34 5.36 2.88
N SER A 152 2.93 4.47 1.99
CA SER A 152 2.97 3.03 2.18
C SER A 152 3.63 2.39 0.95
N LEU A 153 3.99 1.12 1.05
CA LEU A 153 4.66 0.39 -0.04
C LEU A 153 3.73 -0.66 -0.60
N GLY A 154 3.96 -1.10 -1.84
CA GLY A 154 3.26 -2.26 -2.35
C GLY A 154 3.39 -2.44 -3.86
N HIS A 155 2.39 -3.10 -4.44
CA HIS A 155 2.33 -3.43 -5.86
C HIS A 155 1.08 -2.88 -6.53
N ASP A 156 1.27 -2.49 -7.78
CA ASP A 156 0.19 -2.20 -8.70
C ASP A 156 0.10 -3.26 -9.79
N ILE A 157 -1.06 -3.93 -9.91
CA ILE A 157 -1.32 -4.83 -11.03
C ILE A 157 -1.77 -4.01 -12.24
N HIS A 158 -1.29 -4.39 -13.41
CA HIS A 158 -1.64 -3.81 -14.69
C HIS A 158 -1.50 -4.84 -15.82
N ASP A 159 -2.00 -4.47 -17.00
CA ASP A 159 -2.00 -5.31 -18.21
C ASP A 159 -1.14 -4.68 -19.33
N PRO A 160 0.17 -5.00 -19.39
CA PRO A 160 1.08 -4.47 -20.42
C PRO A 160 0.70 -4.77 -21.87
N LEU A 161 0.01 -5.88 -22.15
CA LEU A 161 -0.41 -6.19 -23.51
C LEU A 161 -1.58 -5.30 -23.93
N LEU A 162 -2.54 -5.08 -23.05
CA LEU A 162 -3.64 -4.13 -23.30
C LEU A 162 -3.13 -2.68 -23.35
N SER A 163 -2.17 -2.31 -22.48
CA SER A 163 -1.72 -0.93 -22.35
C SER A 163 -1.08 -0.35 -23.61
N ARG A 164 -0.49 -1.21 -24.45
CA ARG A 164 0.27 -0.83 -25.66
C ARG A 164 -0.60 -0.72 -26.92
N GLN A 165 -1.89 -1.06 -26.86
CA GLN A 165 -2.76 -1.04 -28.03
C GLN A 165 -3.11 0.38 -28.45
N ASP A 166 -3.64 1.18 -27.53
CA ASP A 166 -3.98 2.59 -27.71
C ASP A 166 -4.16 3.30 -26.37
N ALA A 167 -4.48 4.59 -26.40
CA ALA A 167 -4.65 5.41 -25.19
C ALA A 167 -5.82 4.97 -24.30
N SER A 168 -6.94 4.54 -24.90
CA SER A 168 -8.11 4.07 -24.17
C SER A 168 -7.82 2.75 -23.45
N SER A 169 -7.15 1.84 -24.15
CA SER A 169 -6.70 0.55 -23.64
C SER A 169 -5.64 0.72 -22.55
N CYS A 170 -4.77 1.74 -22.66
CA CYS A 170 -3.86 2.14 -21.59
C CYS A 170 -4.61 2.49 -20.31
N ALA A 171 -5.66 3.31 -20.36
CA ALA A 171 -6.45 3.62 -19.18
C ALA A 171 -7.13 2.36 -18.59
N GLN A 172 -7.70 1.50 -19.44
CA GLN A 172 -8.36 0.26 -19.01
C GLN A 172 -7.38 -0.75 -18.39
N SER A 173 -6.14 -0.81 -18.88
CA SER A 173 -5.11 -1.71 -18.37
C SER A 173 -4.74 -1.47 -16.90
N ARG A 174 -5.05 -0.28 -16.37
CA ARG A 174 -4.80 0.11 -14.98
C ARG A 174 -5.96 -0.23 -14.05
N LEU A 175 -7.12 -0.64 -14.56
CA LEU A 175 -8.30 -0.97 -13.72
C LEU A 175 -8.16 -2.39 -13.13
N ARG A 176 -7.21 -2.57 -12.22
CA ARG A 176 -6.84 -3.83 -11.56
C ARG A 176 -6.53 -3.57 -10.08
N GLN A 177 -6.56 -4.64 -9.27
CA GLN A 177 -6.28 -4.57 -7.83
C GLN A 177 -4.84 -4.12 -7.53
N CYS A 178 -4.66 -3.50 -6.37
CA CYS A 178 -3.35 -3.14 -5.82
C CYS A 178 -3.13 -3.91 -4.52
N ALA A 179 -1.89 -4.26 -4.22
CA ALA A 179 -1.49 -4.66 -2.88
C ALA A 179 -0.75 -3.50 -2.19
N ILE A 180 -1.06 -3.24 -0.92
CA ILE A 180 -0.44 -2.21 -0.10
C ILE A 180 -0.07 -2.80 1.26
N THR A 181 1.06 -2.40 1.82
CA THR A 181 1.43 -2.84 3.17
C THR A 181 0.42 -2.27 4.16
N PRO A 182 0.14 -2.97 5.28
CA PRO A 182 -0.80 -2.49 6.29
C PRO A 182 -0.27 -1.29 7.09
N ALA A 183 0.93 -0.80 6.74
CA ALA A 183 1.68 0.20 7.46
C ALA A 183 1.71 1.51 6.67
N LEU A 184 1.51 2.62 7.38
CA LEU A 184 1.68 3.97 6.90
C LEU A 184 2.87 4.60 7.61
N ILE A 185 3.88 4.98 6.85
CA ILE A 185 4.98 5.80 7.34
C ILE A 185 4.51 7.25 7.31
N LEU A 186 4.41 7.86 8.49
CA LEU A 186 3.98 9.24 8.65
C LEU A 186 5.06 10.20 8.13
N GLY A 187 4.65 11.18 7.32
CA GLY A 187 5.52 12.23 6.80
C GLY A 187 6.24 11.88 5.50
N GLU A 188 7.27 12.67 5.19
CA GLU A 188 7.98 12.61 3.91
C GLU A 188 9.03 11.48 3.89
N LEU A 189 9.34 10.97 2.70
CA LEU A 189 10.45 10.04 2.51
C LEU A 189 11.78 10.74 2.84
N GLN A 190 12.64 10.10 3.65
CA GLN A 190 13.89 10.64 4.17
C GLN A 190 15.11 10.09 3.42
N SER A 191 15.01 8.86 2.91
CA SER A 191 16.08 8.17 2.21
C SER A 191 15.53 7.34 1.03
N SER A 192 16.37 7.06 0.03
CA SER A 192 16.00 6.16 -1.06
C SER A 192 15.85 4.73 -0.52
N LEU A 193 14.86 3.98 -1.02
CA LEU A 193 14.54 2.63 -0.53
C LEU A 193 14.81 1.57 -1.58
N SER A 194 15.09 0.35 -1.13
CA SER A 194 15.16 -0.85 -1.95
C SER A 194 13.85 -1.64 -1.82
N LEU A 195 13.19 -1.89 -2.95
CA LEU A 195 12.00 -2.72 -3.05
C LEU A 195 12.38 -4.04 -3.72
N ASN A 196 12.53 -5.09 -2.92
CA ASN A 196 12.86 -6.43 -3.39
C ASN A 196 11.56 -7.16 -3.71
N VAL A 197 11.42 -7.61 -4.95
CA VAL A 197 10.25 -8.36 -5.42
C VAL A 197 10.65 -9.78 -5.76
N ARG A 198 9.91 -10.73 -5.23
CA ARG A 198 10.06 -12.15 -5.54
C ARG A 198 8.76 -12.70 -6.10
N VAL A 199 8.89 -13.51 -7.15
CA VAL A 199 7.79 -14.30 -7.68
C VAL A 199 8.07 -15.77 -7.47
N GLU A 200 7.12 -16.49 -6.87
CA GLU A 200 7.17 -17.93 -6.67
C GLU A 200 5.96 -18.60 -7.33
N ARG A 201 6.18 -19.73 -8.01
CA ARG A 201 5.12 -20.57 -8.60
C ARG A 201 5.31 -22.00 -8.13
N GLN A 202 4.26 -22.59 -7.54
CA GLN A 202 4.28 -23.97 -7.05
C GLN A 202 5.49 -24.27 -6.12
N GLY A 203 5.88 -23.30 -5.30
CA GLY A 203 7.00 -23.40 -4.37
C GLY A 203 8.40 -23.17 -4.97
N ALA A 204 8.51 -22.97 -6.29
CA ALA A 204 9.77 -22.62 -6.96
C ALA A 204 9.87 -21.10 -7.17
N GLN A 205 11.02 -20.51 -6.84
CA GLN A 205 11.30 -19.10 -7.14
C GLN A 205 11.53 -18.91 -8.64
N LEU A 206 10.69 -18.12 -9.29
CA LEU A 206 10.81 -17.75 -10.71
C LEU A 206 11.69 -16.52 -10.92
N SER A 207 11.59 -15.54 -10.02
CA SER A 207 12.38 -14.30 -10.10
C SER A 207 12.64 -13.68 -8.73
N TYR A 208 13.71 -12.91 -8.64
CA TYR A 208 14.04 -12.05 -7.51
C TYR A 208 14.73 -10.79 -8.05
N LEU A 209 14.03 -9.66 -8.01
CA LEU A 209 14.48 -8.38 -8.59
C LEU A 209 14.46 -7.30 -7.52
N SER A 210 15.46 -6.43 -7.50
CA SER A 210 15.51 -5.28 -6.60
C SER A 210 15.32 -3.99 -7.38
N TYR A 211 14.37 -3.17 -6.94
CA TYR A 211 14.01 -1.88 -7.52
C TYR A 211 14.38 -0.76 -6.55
N ARG A 212 14.89 0.34 -7.08
CA ARG A 212 15.28 1.50 -6.26
C ARG A 212 14.21 2.59 -6.35
N LEU A 213 13.56 2.88 -5.22
CA LEU A 213 12.75 4.07 -5.05
C LEU A 213 13.70 5.24 -4.75
N ASP A 214 13.94 6.09 -5.75
CA ASP A 214 14.85 7.23 -5.62
C ASP A 214 14.18 8.42 -4.92
N LEU A 215 14.85 8.98 -3.91
CA LEU A 215 14.34 10.11 -3.13
C LEU A 215 14.02 11.35 -3.98
N GLN A 216 14.89 11.72 -4.93
CA GLN A 216 14.67 12.93 -5.74
C GLN A 216 13.46 12.76 -6.66
N ASN A 217 13.35 11.59 -7.30
CA ASN A 217 12.19 11.24 -8.11
C ASN A 217 10.91 11.24 -7.28
N TRP A 218 10.95 10.69 -6.06
CA TRP A 218 9.82 10.68 -5.14
C TRP A 218 9.35 12.10 -4.80
N TRP A 219 10.27 13.01 -4.48
CA TRP A 219 9.92 14.42 -4.21
C TRP A 219 9.27 15.09 -5.41
N ALA A 220 9.83 14.87 -6.62
CA ALA A 220 9.30 15.45 -7.85
C ALA A 220 7.87 14.96 -8.15
N ILE A 221 7.62 13.64 -8.04
CA ILE A 221 6.30 13.08 -8.32
C ILE A 221 5.30 13.43 -7.22
N ARG A 222 5.69 13.41 -5.94
CA ARG A 222 4.82 13.79 -4.82
C ARG A 222 4.40 15.25 -4.87
N LYS A 223 5.29 16.15 -5.30
CA LYS A 223 4.94 17.56 -5.57
C LYS A 223 3.95 17.68 -6.72
N TYR A 224 4.17 16.95 -7.81
CA TYR A 224 3.24 16.93 -8.93
C TYR A 224 1.86 16.40 -8.52
N SER A 225 1.80 15.25 -7.83
CA SER A 225 0.56 14.63 -7.40
C SER A 225 -0.26 15.54 -6.49
N GLN A 226 0.38 16.21 -5.51
CA GLN A 226 -0.31 17.19 -4.66
C GLN A 226 -0.87 18.35 -5.49
N ALA A 227 -0.05 18.97 -6.35
CA ALA A 227 -0.51 20.09 -7.17
C ALA A 227 -1.65 19.69 -8.12
N PHE A 228 -1.59 18.48 -8.69
CA PHE A 228 -2.66 17.96 -9.54
C PHE A 228 -3.97 17.78 -8.77
N LEU A 229 -3.93 17.18 -7.57
CA LEU A 229 -5.11 17.01 -6.73
C LEU A 229 -5.69 18.36 -6.27
N GLU A 230 -4.84 19.32 -5.88
CA GLU A 230 -5.26 20.65 -5.41
C GLU A 230 -5.91 21.51 -6.50
N GLN A 231 -5.51 21.34 -7.76
CA GLN A 231 -6.05 22.12 -8.89
C GLN A 231 -7.47 21.71 -9.31
N HIS A 232 -7.96 20.58 -8.81
CA HIS A 232 -9.20 19.96 -9.28
C HIS A 232 -10.17 19.74 -8.12
N GLU A 233 -11.22 20.55 -8.05
CA GLU A 233 -12.18 20.55 -6.94
C GLU A 233 -12.85 19.20 -6.69
N GLN A 234 -13.00 18.35 -7.72
CA GLN A 234 -13.59 17.02 -7.57
C GLN A 234 -12.78 16.08 -6.65
N PHE A 235 -11.48 16.36 -6.47
CA PHE A 235 -10.61 15.60 -5.56
C PHE A 235 -10.60 16.17 -4.14
N LEU A 236 -11.23 17.32 -3.89
CA LEU A 236 -11.18 18.03 -2.61
C LEU A 236 -12.49 17.87 -1.81
N GLN A 237 -13.08 16.68 -1.88
CA GLN A 237 -14.23 16.28 -1.05
C GLN A 237 -13.77 16.05 0.40
N PRO A 238 -14.33 16.75 1.41
CA PRO A 238 -13.96 16.57 2.81
C PRO A 238 -14.04 15.10 3.28
N GLY A 239 -13.02 14.65 4.00
CA GLY A 239 -12.91 13.28 4.49
C GLY A 239 -12.40 12.27 3.46
N MET A 240 -12.18 12.67 2.20
CA MET A 240 -11.64 11.80 1.16
C MET A 240 -10.17 11.47 1.43
N VAL A 241 -9.81 10.20 1.21
CA VAL A 241 -8.43 9.70 1.30
C VAL A 241 -7.95 9.31 -0.09
N HIS A 242 -6.85 9.91 -0.54
CA HIS A 242 -6.22 9.59 -1.83
C HIS A 242 -5.04 8.67 -1.61
N TYR A 243 -4.98 7.58 -2.37
CA TYR A 243 -3.84 6.69 -2.52
C TYR A 243 -3.29 6.89 -3.93
N VAL A 244 -2.17 7.60 -4.03
CA VAL A 244 -1.54 7.88 -5.32
C VAL A 244 -0.33 6.97 -5.47
N PHE A 245 -0.46 5.96 -6.33
CA PHE A 245 0.60 5.02 -6.65
C PHE A 245 1.66 5.66 -7.55
N HIS A 246 2.91 5.44 -7.20
CA HIS A 246 4.08 5.73 -8.01
C HIS A 246 4.99 4.50 -8.09
N SER A 247 5.23 4.07 -9.32
CA SER A 247 6.08 2.92 -9.63
C SER A 247 7.55 3.20 -9.37
N ALA A 248 8.25 2.26 -8.73
CA ALA A 248 9.71 2.24 -8.67
C ALA A 248 10.33 1.61 -9.95
N CYS A 249 9.50 1.04 -10.83
CA CYS A 249 9.96 0.44 -12.08
C CYS A 249 10.27 1.52 -13.12
N ARG A 250 11.46 1.44 -13.72
CA ARG A 250 11.80 2.19 -14.94
C ARG A 250 11.49 1.43 -16.23
N ARG A 251 11.29 0.12 -16.11
CA ARG A 251 10.97 -0.82 -17.18
C ARG A 251 10.05 -1.89 -16.62
N GLU A 252 9.19 -2.41 -17.48
CA GLU A 252 8.31 -3.52 -17.13
C GLU A 252 9.11 -4.82 -16.96
N SER A 253 8.65 -5.69 -16.07
CA SER A 253 9.19 -7.04 -15.94
C SER A 253 8.86 -7.86 -17.18
N GLU A 254 9.80 -8.67 -17.65
CA GLU A 254 9.56 -9.64 -18.72
C GLU A 254 8.75 -10.85 -18.24
N LEU A 255 8.76 -11.12 -16.93
CA LEU A 255 7.98 -12.20 -16.32
C LEU A 255 6.49 -11.84 -16.29
N GLN A 256 5.68 -12.67 -16.96
CA GLN A 256 4.23 -12.65 -16.88
C GLN A 256 3.74 -13.49 -15.71
N LEU A 257 2.97 -12.86 -14.82
CA LEU A 257 2.32 -13.53 -13.70
C LEU A 257 1.18 -14.42 -14.20
N GLN A 258 0.86 -15.46 -13.44
CA GLN A 258 -0.19 -16.44 -13.74
C GLN A 258 -0.95 -16.81 -12.48
N HIS A 259 -2.12 -17.41 -12.65
CA HIS A 259 -2.89 -18.01 -11.56
C HIS A 259 -2.02 -18.92 -10.68
N GLY A 260 -2.06 -18.67 -9.37
CA GLY A 260 -1.29 -19.41 -8.37
C GLY A 260 0.06 -18.80 -8.00
N ASP A 261 0.54 -17.79 -8.74
CA ASP A 261 1.79 -17.11 -8.42
C ASP A 261 1.71 -16.36 -7.10
N TRP A 262 2.75 -16.48 -6.31
CA TRP A 262 2.98 -15.66 -5.13
C TRP A 262 3.86 -14.48 -5.50
N LEU A 263 3.37 -13.28 -5.19
CA LEU A 263 4.07 -12.02 -5.36
C LEU A 263 4.44 -11.50 -3.96
N ASP A 264 5.73 -11.53 -3.66
CA ASP A 264 6.27 -10.99 -2.41
C ASP A 264 6.97 -9.65 -2.67
N LEU A 265 6.78 -8.67 -1.78
CA LEU A 265 7.61 -7.47 -1.68
C LEU A 265 8.19 -7.33 -0.28
N ASP A 266 9.45 -6.92 -0.26
CA ASP A 266 10.26 -6.72 0.93
C ASP A 266 11.07 -5.42 0.79
N CYS A 267 11.03 -4.58 1.81
CA CYS A 267 11.82 -3.36 1.95
C CYS A 267 12.60 -3.43 3.26
N PRO A 268 13.90 -3.80 3.21
CA PRO A 268 14.73 -3.97 4.39
C PRO A 268 14.87 -2.69 5.23
N GLU A 269 14.97 -1.52 4.59
CA GLU A 269 15.20 -0.24 5.26
C GLU A 269 14.05 0.17 6.19
N LEU A 270 12.83 -0.28 5.90
CA LEU A 270 11.64 -0.03 6.71
C LEU A 270 11.13 -1.28 7.43
N GLU A 271 11.77 -2.43 7.23
CA GLU A 271 11.32 -3.74 7.71
C GLU A 271 9.84 -4.04 7.35
N LEU A 272 9.44 -3.59 6.15
CA LEU A 272 8.09 -3.71 5.63
C LEU A 272 8.04 -4.72 4.48
N GLY A 273 6.95 -5.46 4.42
CA GLY A 273 6.71 -6.36 3.29
C GLY A 273 5.29 -6.89 3.27
N LEU A 274 4.94 -7.49 2.13
CA LEU A 274 3.66 -8.13 1.88
C LEU A 274 3.83 -9.33 0.94
N SER A 275 2.86 -10.20 0.94
CA SER A 275 2.81 -11.42 0.13
C SER A 275 1.38 -11.69 -0.30
N ASN A 276 1.13 -11.66 -1.61
CA ASN A 276 -0.21 -11.87 -2.16
C ASN A 276 -0.17 -12.97 -3.22
N GLN A 277 -1.26 -13.73 -3.33
CA GLN A 277 -1.42 -14.73 -4.38
C GLN A 277 -2.22 -14.15 -5.54
N VAL A 278 -1.73 -14.34 -6.76
CA VAL A 278 -2.43 -13.98 -8.00
C VAL A 278 -3.47 -15.04 -8.30
N ILE A 279 -4.71 -14.62 -8.52
CA ILE A 279 -5.83 -15.52 -8.80
C ILE A 279 -6.60 -15.00 -10.02
N GLU A 280 -6.51 -15.72 -11.13
CA GLU A 280 -7.40 -15.52 -12.28
C GLU A 280 -8.80 -16.02 -11.95
N GLU A 281 -9.82 -15.18 -12.16
CA GLU A 281 -11.19 -15.46 -11.72
C GLU A 281 -11.82 -16.67 -12.41
N GLU A 282 -11.53 -16.88 -13.70
CA GLU A 282 -12.05 -18.03 -14.46
C GLU A 282 -11.48 -19.36 -13.97
N LEU A 283 -10.26 -19.33 -13.41
CA LEU A 283 -9.55 -20.53 -12.97
C LEU A 283 -9.81 -20.84 -11.50
N LEU A 284 -10.35 -19.91 -10.70
CA LEU A 284 -10.57 -20.09 -9.27
C LEU A 284 -11.38 -21.37 -8.94
N HIS A 285 -12.40 -21.67 -9.75
CA HIS A 285 -13.25 -22.85 -9.54
C HIS A 285 -12.78 -24.10 -10.30
N LEU A 286 -11.99 -23.93 -11.36
CA LEU A 286 -11.49 -25.03 -12.19
C LEU A 286 -10.18 -25.63 -11.64
N TYR A 287 -9.33 -24.77 -11.07
CA TYR A 287 -8.03 -25.12 -10.50
C TYR A 287 -7.91 -24.49 -9.11
N PRO A 288 -8.65 -24.98 -8.10
CA PRO A 288 -8.61 -24.42 -6.75
C PRO A 288 -7.18 -24.50 -6.19
N LEU A 289 -6.72 -23.38 -5.63
CA LEU A 289 -5.40 -23.26 -5.02
C LEU A 289 -5.47 -23.59 -3.53
N ASP A 290 -4.43 -24.26 -3.03
CA ASP A 290 -4.29 -24.48 -1.58
C ASP A 290 -4.12 -23.14 -0.86
N THR A 291 -4.91 -22.96 0.21
CA THR A 291 -4.87 -21.75 1.03
C THR A 291 -3.53 -21.60 1.77
N GLN A 292 -3.20 -20.35 2.15
CA GLN A 292 -1.96 -19.93 2.82
C GLN A 292 -1.42 -20.83 3.95
N ALA A 293 -2.29 -21.61 4.61
CA ALA A 293 -1.93 -22.53 5.68
C ALA A 293 -0.85 -23.55 5.24
N SER A 294 -0.86 -23.99 3.98
CA SER A 294 0.11 -24.96 3.45
C SER A 294 1.53 -24.37 3.32
N ARG A 295 1.67 -23.06 3.01
CA ARG A 295 2.96 -22.37 2.85
C ARG A 295 3.69 -22.10 4.18
N ARG A 296 3.04 -22.25 5.34
CA ARG A 296 3.73 -22.18 6.65
C ARG A 296 4.55 -23.45 6.94
N ASN A 297 4.14 -24.60 6.43
CA ASN A 297 4.79 -25.88 6.70
C ASN A 297 6.05 -26.16 5.86
N THR A 298 6.29 -25.41 4.78
CA THR A 298 7.44 -25.62 3.87
C THR A 298 8.62 -24.66 4.11
N GLN A 299 8.58 -23.84 5.17
CA GLN A 299 9.54 -22.74 5.43
C GLN A 299 10.90 -23.17 6.04
N GLY A 300 11.50 -24.26 5.55
CA GLY A 300 12.82 -24.72 6.03
C GLY A 300 14.03 -23.87 5.60
N SER A 301 13.87 -22.89 4.70
CA SER A 301 15.01 -22.18 4.08
C SER A 301 14.78 -20.70 3.76
N ARG A 302 13.88 -20.01 4.47
CA ARG A 302 13.80 -18.55 4.36
C ARG A 302 15.04 -17.92 5.02
N PRO A 303 15.69 -16.90 4.44
CA PRO A 303 16.50 -16.00 5.26
C PRO A 303 15.57 -15.45 6.34
N THR A 304 16.04 -15.51 7.58
CA THR A 304 15.27 -15.17 8.78
C THR A 304 14.63 -13.80 8.58
N ARG A 305 13.31 -13.75 8.44
CA ARG A 305 12.57 -12.50 8.57
C ARG A 305 12.82 -12.03 10.00
N LEU A 306 13.68 -11.05 10.21
CA LEU A 306 13.68 -10.24 11.43
C LEU A 306 12.40 -9.41 11.38
N ARG A 307 11.25 -10.05 11.54
CA ARG A 307 10.02 -9.38 11.90
C ARG A 307 10.17 -9.14 13.40
N HIS A 308 10.44 -7.91 13.80
CA HIS A 308 10.13 -7.55 15.17
C HIS A 308 8.66 -7.90 15.42
N PRO A 309 8.33 -8.59 16.51
CA PRO A 309 6.94 -8.80 16.88
C PRO A 309 6.34 -7.41 17.12
N TYR A 310 5.53 -6.96 16.15
CA TYR A 310 4.63 -5.82 16.30
C TYR A 310 3.54 -6.17 17.32
#